data_AF-A0A914XWP1-F1
#
_entry.id   AF-A0A914XWP1-F1
#
_cell.length_a   1.000
_cell.length_b   1.000
_cell.length_c   1.000
_cell.angle_alpha   90.00
_cell.angle_beta   90.00
_cell.angle_gamma   90.00
#
_symmetry.space_group_name_H-M   'P 1'
#
loop_
_entity.id
_entity.type
_entity.pdbx_description
1 polymer ?
#
loop_
_entity_poly.entity_id
_entity_poly.type
_entity_poly.pdbx_seq_one_letter_code
_entity_poly.pdbx_strand_id
1 'polypeptide(L)'
;MKFVVIVALCCGFLWTLSNGFVVIKHLSKYEYETLGSNDAVAAADVTAILNQLAAADTNGAQSGDIVLDYQNQASHHEFSHDNAPNPLFKSVSSSLIGKPTYSALTSLLSQYTTPDSGADETLTNSKQTAVSAFLSSIASTSAYQTASTFLTSNNLVSGDLTTALTNLWFQPFARSGSVKGSSGFKSIFAGETSSGNVVGFNNWVQFYTLEKSSAVNYHGWFDRQKDVQISLQFAWGTNQAMLRNFLIGTSPEFEFLAYTICGLAGTPSGTSKTCAFTYQGYDITLTVNTITVNGSTFISTGTPSIGGGSSPVTSAPGGKTTTKKHGGSTDPALQTLVDKMWSIDADKAQPGDIVLDWGNKVSGSSDASPNPLFKSVNENLFNRPLYKELIAIYNDSLFVPQVCTAEAAMAGLRKAQLDNYLQLLSNTSVFQEAYKYLQTAGHGGANFADFYKNTLFPLWFGTYSRCKGALGSSGWEHVYSGEWKGEEVDGQHNWVRYYLLEKAGKINYHGYFSHENDLIGTFQYSWNSYLKKEGGFFISTSPAFDLAVLTTCVLAHSGGNACKFNVNGNYIVVTSYHQSCGAGTCLSTAYPSDH
;
A
#
# COMPACT_ATOMS: atom_id res chain seq x y z
N MET A 1 -23.65 2.70 56.26
CA MET A 1 -24.39 2.12 55.13
C MET A 1 -23.76 2.62 53.84
N LYS A 2 -23.26 1.72 52.99
CA LYS A 2 -22.78 2.07 51.64
C LYS A 2 -24.01 2.44 50.80
N PHE A 3 -24.09 3.67 50.31
CA PHE A 3 -25.18 4.08 49.42
C PHE A 3 -24.84 3.70 47.99
N VAL A 4 -25.78 3.03 47.32
CA VAL A 4 -25.70 2.64 45.91
C VAL A 4 -26.07 3.85 45.06
N VAL A 5 -25.14 4.34 44.24
CA VAL A 5 -25.45 5.29 43.17
C VAL A 5 -25.96 4.47 42.00
N ILE A 6 -27.27 4.46 41.77
CA ILE A 6 -27.86 3.91 40.55
C ILE A 6 -27.83 5.03 39.51
N VAL A 7 -26.98 4.90 38.50
CA VAL A 7 -26.96 5.78 37.34
C VAL A 7 -27.81 5.13 36.25
N ALA A 8 -28.89 5.80 35.84
CA ALA A 8 -29.70 5.39 34.70
C ALA A 8 -29.75 6.54 33.68
N LEU A 9 -29.45 6.22 32.42
CA LEU A 9 -29.51 7.14 31.28
C LEU A 9 -30.80 6.88 30.50
N CYS A 10 -31.64 7.91 30.36
CA CYS A 10 -32.77 7.89 29.45
C CYS A 10 -32.97 9.31 28.87
N CYS A 11 -33.00 9.42 27.54
CA CYS A 11 -33.36 10.64 26.82
C CYS A 11 -32.56 11.93 27.19
N GLY A 12 -31.23 11.86 27.31
CA GLY A 12 -30.38 13.07 27.44
C GLY A 12 -30.26 13.67 28.84
N PHE A 13 -30.71 12.97 29.89
CA PHE A 13 -30.63 13.41 31.28
C PHE A 13 -29.82 12.44 32.15
N LEU A 14 -29.01 12.99 33.05
CA LEU A 14 -28.31 12.23 34.09
C LEU A 14 -29.12 12.27 35.39
N TRP A 15 -29.43 11.09 35.94
CA TRP A 15 -30.19 10.95 37.18
C TRP A 15 -29.25 10.50 38.30
N THR A 16 -29.08 11.34 39.33
CA THR A 16 -28.34 10.97 40.55
C THR A 16 -29.23 11.11 41.77
N LEU A 17 -29.32 10.03 42.57
CA LEU A 17 -29.99 10.02 43.86
C LEU A 17 -28.98 10.32 44.97
N SER A 18 -29.15 11.46 45.63
CA SER A 18 -28.38 11.82 46.84
C SER A 18 -29.32 12.46 47.86
N ASN A 19 -29.29 11.97 49.10
CA ASN A 19 -30.09 12.46 50.23
C ASN A 19 -31.60 12.64 49.96
N GLY A 20 -32.21 11.72 49.22
CA GLY A 20 -33.67 11.72 48.99
C GLY A 20 -34.16 12.76 47.97
N PHE A 21 -33.26 13.48 47.29
CA PHE A 21 -33.59 14.39 46.22
C PHE A 21 -33.10 13.85 44.87
N VAL A 22 -33.94 14.03 43.85
CA VAL A 22 -33.60 13.76 42.45
C VAL A 22 -33.01 15.04 41.86
N VAL A 23 -31.74 15.00 41.51
CA VAL A 23 -31.08 16.09 40.77
C VAL A 23 -31.08 15.75 39.29
N ILE A 24 -31.71 16.61 38.49
CA ILE A 24 -31.81 16.46 37.03
C ILE A 24 -30.84 17.48 36.42
N LYS A 25 -29.72 17.01 35.87
CA LYS A 25 -28.80 17.86 35.10
C LYS A 25 -29.09 17.68 33.60
N HIS A 26 -29.39 18.78 32.92
CA HIS A 26 -29.44 18.81 31.47
C HIS A 26 -27.99 18.84 30.96
N LEU A 27 -27.60 17.83 30.19
CA LEU A 27 -26.25 17.76 29.62
C LEU A 27 -26.26 18.48 28.27
N SER A 28 -25.23 19.29 28.03
CA SER A 28 -25.00 19.85 26.70
C SER A 28 -24.74 18.73 25.68
N LYS A 29 -24.99 18.98 24.38
CA LYS A 29 -24.70 18.02 23.31
C LYS A 29 -23.24 17.52 23.38
N TYR A 30 -22.31 18.40 23.73
CA TYR A 30 -20.90 18.08 23.96
C TYR A 30 -20.68 17.15 25.18
N GLU A 31 -21.29 17.42 26.34
CA GLU A 31 -21.15 16.57 27.53
C GLU A 31 -21.78 15.17 27.31
N TYR A 32 -22.86 15.08 26.53
CA TYR A 32 -23.52 13.82 26.18
C TYR A 32 -22.66 12.96 25.23
N GLU A 33 -21.96 13.60 24.27
CA GLU A 33 -21.04 12.93 23.35
C GLU A 33 -19.75 12.44 24.04
N THR A 34 -19.27 13.16 25.07
CA THR A 34 -18.06 12.78 25.84
C THR A 34 -18.27 11.69 26.89
N LEU A 35 -19.51 11.36 27.26
CA LEU A 35 -19.81 10.28 28.22
C LEU A 35 -20.00 8.91 27.55
N GLY A 36 -19.98 8.87 26.21
CA GLY A 36 -20.11 7.66 25.39
C GLY A 36 -18.94 7.41 24.43
N SER A 37 -17.87 8.21 24.47
CA SER A 37 -16.68 7.96 23.66
C SER A 37 -15.74 6.98 24.38
N ASN A 38 -15.62 5.76 23.86
CA ASN A 38 -14.40 4.98 24.04
C ASN A 38 -13.29 5.75 23.32
N ASP A 39 -12.59 6.63 24.01
CA ASP A 39 -11.43 7.33 23.45
C ASP A 39 -10.43 6.26 22.97
N ALA A 40 -10.13 6.28 21.67
CA ALA A 40 -9.19 5.33 21.09
C ALA A 40 -7.80 5.52 21.71
N VAL A 41 -7.11 4.41 21.97
CA VAL A 41 -5.78 4.45 22.57
C VAL A 41 -4.81 5.10 21.59
N ALA A 42 -4.01 6.07 22.06
CA ALA A 42 -3.13 6.82 21.19
C ALA A 42 -2.10 5.89 20.51
N ALA A 43 -1.81 6.14 19.23
CA ALA A 43 -0.87 5.30 18.47
C ALA A 43 0.54 5.22 19.11
N ALA A 44 0.95 6.27 19.81
CA ALA A 44 2.20 6.28 20.58
C ALA A 44 2.17 5.30 21.75
N ASP A 45 1.04 5.18 22.46
CA ASP A 45 0.87 4.23 23.56
C ASP A 45 0.83 2.79 23.06
N VAL A 46 0.20 2.56 21.90
CA VAL A 46 0.22 1.27 21.20
C VAL A 46 1.65 0.89 20.79
N THR A 47 2.39 1.83 20.21
CA THR A 47 3.81 1.62 19.86
C THR A 47 4.64 1.30 21.10
N ALA A 48 4.43 2.04 22.19
CA ALA A 48 5.17 1.85 23.44
C ALA A 48 4.90 0.47 24.06
N ILE A 49 3.64 0.03 24.14
CA ILE A 49 3.34 -1.30 24.70
C ILE A 49 3.83 -2.42 23.80
N LEU A 50 3.78 -2.29 22.48
CA LEU A 50 4.30 -3.31 21.57
C LEU A 50 5.82 -3.46 21.69
N ASN A 51 6.54 -2.35 21.89
CA ASN A 51 7.98 -2.38 22.22
C ASN A 51 8.25 -3.04 23.58
N GLN A 52 7.42 -2.77 24.60
CA GLN A 52 7.53 -3.46 25.90
C GLN A 52 7.25 -4.96 25.76
N LEU A 53 6.26 -5.34 24.96
CA LEU A 53 5.91 -6.73 24.68
C LEU A 53 7.06 -7.45 23.96
N ALA A 54 7.69 -6.79 22.98
CA ALA A 54 8.87 -7.30 22.28
C ALA A 54 10.06 -7.51 23.24
N ALA A 55 10.29 -6.58 24.16
CA ALA A 55 11.32 -6.73 25.20
C ALA A 55 10.98 -7.84 26.21
N ALA A 56 9.69 -8.11 26.43
CA ALA A 56 9.19 -9.17 27.31
C ALA A 56 9.12 -10.55 26.63
N ASP A 57 9.50 -10.67 25.35
CA ASP A 57 9.50 -11.93 24.59
C ASP A 57 10.70 -12.82 24.94
N THR A 58 10.74 -13.31 26.19
CA THR A 58 11.84 -14.17 26.68
C THR A 58 11.82 -15.58 26.10
N ASN A 59 10.69 -16.00 25.52
CA ASN A 59 10.55 -17.31 24.90
C ASN A 59 10.92 -17.31 23.42
N GLY A 60 11.06 -16.14 22.79
CA GLY A 60 11.56 -16.01 21.42
C GLY A 60 12.91 -16.69 21.19
N ALA A 61 13.19 -16.98 19.93
CA ALA A 61 14.43 -17.58 19.45
C ALA A 61 15.63 -16.69 19.79
N GLN A 62 16.69 -17.32 20.27
CA GLN A 62 17.98 -16.68 20.47
C GLN A 62 18.89 -16.90 19.26
N SER A 63 20.01 -16.17 19.21
CA SER A 63 21.01 -16.34 18.15
C SER A 63 21.45 -17.81 18.04
N GLY A 64 21.24 -18.41 16.87
CA GLY A 64 21.59 -19.81 16.59
C GLY A 64 20.47 -20.82 16.84
N ASP A 65 19.35 -20.43 17.45
CA ASP A 65 18.20 -21.34 17.60
C ASP A 65 17.50 -21.63 16.26
N ILE A 66 17.58 -20.71 15.31
CA ILE A 66 17.03 -20.85 13.96
C ILE A 66 18.15 -20.63 12.95
N VAL A 67 18.25 -21.53 11.98
CA VAL A 67 19.10 -21.37 10.81
C VAL A 67 18.21 -21.47 9.57
N LEU A 68 18.11 -20.38 8.84
CA LEU A 68 17.34 -20.31 7.59
C LEU A 68 18.25 -20.50 6.38
N ASP A 69 17.76 -21.24 5.38
CA ASP A 69 18.28 -21.27 4.01
C ASP A 69 17.35 -20.46 3.11
N TYR A 70 17.63 -19.16 3.02
CA TYR A 70 16.82 -18.22 2.27
C TYR A 70 16.77 -18.51 0.77
N GLN A 71 17.82 -19.13 0.21
CA GLN A 71 17.95 -19.41 -1.22
C GLN A 71 17.70 -18.14 -2.06
N ASN A 72 16.93 -18.26 -3.15
CA ASN A 72 16.69 -17.17 -4.08
C ASN A 72 15.35 -16.47 -3.82
N GLN A 73 15.14 -15.35 -4.51
CA GLN A 73 13.87 -14.66 -4.47
C GLN A 73 12.78 -15.44 -5.21
N ALA A 74 11.57 -15.36 -4.68
CA ALA A 74 10.37 -15.97 -5.28
C ALA A 74 10.06 -15.38 -6.67
N SER A 75 9.31 -16.12 -7.47
CA SER A 75 8.87 -15.68 -8.79
C SER A 75 7.74 -14.65 -8.68
N HIS A 76 7.96 -13.44 -9.21
CA HIS A 76 6.96 -12.37 -9.26
C HIS A 76 5.91 -12.52 -10.39
N HIS A 77 6.06 -13.51 -11.27
CA HIS A 77 5.25 -13.66 -12.50
C HIS A 77 4.62 -15.04 -12.63
N GLU A 78 5.31 -16.09 -12.19
CA GLU A 78 4.89 -17.48 -12.39
C GLU A 78 5.07 -18.28 -11.12
N PHE A 79 3.97 -18.56 -10.41
CA PHE A 79 3.98 -19.35 -9.17
C PHE A 79 4.58 -20.75 -9.34
N SER A 80 4.53 -21.32 -10.54
CA SER A 80 5.11 -22.64 -10.84
C SER A 80 6.64 -22.67 -10.84
N HIS A 81 7.31 -21.51 -10.86
CA HIS A 81 8.76 -21.44 -10.79
C HIS A 81 9.23 -21.47 -9.34
N ASP A 82 9.64 -22.67 -8.92
CA ASP A 82 10.30 -22.90 -7.65
C ASP A 82 11.78 -22.44 -7.73
N ASN A 83 12.04 -21.22 -7.24
CA ASN A 83 13.37 -20.65 -7.17
C ASN A 83 14.13 -21.05 -5.89
N ALA A 84 13.50 -21.80 -5.00
CA ALA A 84 14.04 -22.18 -3.70
C ALA A 84 13.81 -23.68 -3.45
N PRO A 85 14.50 -24.56 -4.20
CA PRO A 85 14.24 -26.00 -4.20
C PRO A 85 14.51 -26.73 -2.88
N ASN A 86 15.10 -26.07 -1.88
CA ASN A 86 15.35 -26.60 -0.55
C ASN A 86 14.35 -26.03 0.48
N PRO A 87 14.19 -26.66 1.66
CA PRO A 87 13.46 -26.06 2.77
C PRO A 87 14.05 -24.71 3.22
N LEU A 88 13.20 -23.75 3.56
CA LEU A 88 13.58 -22.49 4.19
C LEU A 88 14.21 -22.72 5.58
N PHE A 89 13.68 -23.63 6.39
CA PHE A 89 14.22 -23.93 7.72
C PHE A 89 15.26 -25.05 7.64
N LYS A 90 16.54 -24.67 7.61
CA LYS A 90 17.66 -25.63 7.66
C LYS A 90 17.74 -26.33 9.01
N SER A 91 17.54 -25.59 10.10
CA SER A 91 17.40 -26.17 11.44
C SER A 91 16.65 -25.25 12.38
N VAL A 92 15.85 -25.85 13.28
CA VAL A 92 15.29 -25.18 14.44
C VAL A 92 15.65 -25.99 15.69
N SER A 93 16.16 -25.29 16.68
CA SER A 93 16.59 -25.83 17.97
C SER A 93 15.46 -26.59 18.67
N SER A 94 15.75 -27.84 19.07
CA SER A 94 14.79 -28.68 19.80
C SER A 94 14.45 -28.12 21.17
N SER A 95 15.39 -27.40 21.81
CA SER A 95 15.12 -26.71 23.08
C SER A 95 14.22 -25.49 22.90
N LEU A 96 14.27 -24.81 21.75
CA LEU A 96 13.34 -23.72 21.44
C LEU A 96 11.91 -24.25 21.25
N ILE A 97 11.71 -25.19 20.32
CA ILE A 97 10.37 -25.73 20.02
C ILE A 97 9.81 -26.58 21.16
N GLY A 98 10.67 -27.06 22.06
CA GLY A 98 10.32 -27.81 23.26
C GLY A 98 9.88 -26.91 24.43
N LYS A 99 10.00 -25.59 24.33
CA LYS A 99 9.47 -24.67 25.36
C LYS A 99 7.94 -24.88 25.49
N PRO A 100 7.37 -24.70 26.70
CA PRO A 100 5.96 -24.96 26.96
C PRO A 100 5.00 -24.26 25.98
N THR A 101 5.23 -22.98 25.66
CA THR A 101 4.33 -22.21 24.80
C THR A 101 4.35 -22.66 23.34
N TYR A 102 5.52 -23.06 22.81
CA TYR A 102 5.65 -23.66 21.47
C TYR A 102 5.01 -25.05 21.39
N SER A 103 5.17 -25.87 22.43
CA SER A 103 4.54 -27.20 22.50
C SER A 103 3.00 -27.09 22.56
N ALA A 104 2.49 -26.12 23.32
CA ALA A 104 1.07 -25.84 23.41
C ALA A 104 0.53 -25.29 22.07
N LEU A 105 1.27 -24.38 21.41
CA LEU A 105 0.91 -23.89 20.07
C LEU A 105 0.84 -25.03 19.06
N THR A 106 1.85 -25.90 19.01
CA THR A 106 1.89 -27.05 18.08
C THR A 106 0.72 -28.01 18.32
N SER A 107 0.40 -28.26 19.59
CA SER A 107 -0.76 -29.09 19.97
C SER A 107 -2.07 -28.47 19.49
N LEU A 108 -2.20 -27.14 19.59
CA LEU A 108 -3.36 -26.41 19.10
C LEU A 108 -3.46 -26.38 17.57
N LEU A 109 -2.34 -26.13 16.88
CA LEU A 109 -2.26 -26.15 15.41
C LEU A 109 -2.73 -27.50 14.85
N SER A 110 -2.42 -28.62 15.52
CA SER A 110 -2.88 -29.96 15.12
C SER A 110 -4.40 -30.13 15.07
N GLN A 111 -5.15 -29.24 15.73
CA GLN A 111 -6.63 -29.27 15.74
C GLN A 111 -7.25 -28.57 14.52
N TYR A 112 -6.44 -27.91 13.68
CA TYR A 112 -6.89 -27.21 12.47
C TYR A 112 -6.54 -28.03 11.21
N THR A 113 -7.32 -29.08 10.96
CA THR A 113 -7.06 -30.01 9.85
C THR A 113 -7.72 -29.61 8.52
N THR A 114 -8.66 -28.66 8.54
CA THR A 114 -9.40 -28.21 7.36
C THR A 114 -9.11 -26.72 7.11
N PRO A 115 -8.18 -26.41 6.19
CA PRO A 115 -7.81 -25.01 5.91
C PRO A 115 -8.86 -24.27 5.09
N ASP A 116 -9.69 -24.97 4.30
CA ASP A 116 -10.70 -24.34 3.46
C ASP A 116 -11.67 -23.47 4.28
N SER A 117 -11.81 -22.20 3.90
CA SER A 117 -12.75 -21.23 4.49
C SER A 117 -14.20 -21.48 4.05
N GLY A 118 -14.41 -22.26 2.99
CA GLY A 118 -15.72 -22.72 2.53
C GLY A 118 -16.30 -23.90 3.33
N ALA A 119 -15.55 -24.44 4.30
CA ALA A 119 -15.99 -25.52 5.18
C ALA A 119 -16.19 -24.99 6.61
N ASP A 120 -17.29 -25.37 7.26
CA ASP A 120 -17.58 -24.95 8.64
C ASP A 120 -16.48 -25.41 9.61
N GLU A 121 -16.03 -24.48 10.43
CA GLU A 121 -15.08 -24.74 11.50
C GLU A 121 -15.84 -25.21 12.76
N THR A 122 -15.60 -26.45 13.18
CA THR A 122 -16.27 -27.02 14.37
C THR A 122 -15.42 -26.87 15.63
N LEU A 123 -16.02 -26.36 16.70
CA LEU A 123 -15.41 -26.29 18.04
C LEU A 123 -15.54 -27.62 18.79
N THR A 124 -14.76 -28.61 18.40
CA THR A 124 -14.72 -29.91 19.09
C THR A 124 -14.19 -29.78 20.52
N ASN A 125 -14.50 -30.75 21.39
CA ASN A 125 -13.97 -30.78 22.77
C ASN A 125 -12.44 -30.83 22.80
N SER A 126 -11.81 -31.54 21.86
CA SER A 126 -10.35 -31.61 21.75
C SER A 126 -9.76 -30.24 21.39
N LYS A 127 -10.39 -29.51 20.48
CA LYS A 127 -9.99 -28.15 20.10
C LYS A 127 -10.14 -27.18 21.27
N GLN A 128 -11.27 -27.21 21.97
CA GLN A 128 -11.48 -26.36 23.15
C GLN A 128 -10.47 -26.67 24.28
N THR A 129 -10.12 -27.94 24.46
CA THR A 129 -9.07 -28.37 25.40
C THR A 129 -7.70 -27.81 24.98
N ALA A 130 -7.36 -27.89 23.70
CA ALA A 130 -6.09 -27.36 23.18
C ALA A 130 -6.02 -25.83 23.27
N VAL A 131 -7.14 -25.12 23.02
CA VAL A 131 -7.23 -23.66 23.22
C VAL A 131 -6.98 -23.31 24.69
N SER A 132 -7.63 -24.00 25.61
CA SER A 132 -7.45 -23.79 27.05
C SER A 132 -6.00 -24.05 27.49
N ALA A 133 -5.38 -25.10 26.97
CA ALA A 133 -3.98 -25.43 27.26
C ALA A 133 -3.01 -24.37 26.71
N PHE A 134 -3.23 -23.87 25.49
CA PHE A 134 -2.45 -22.79 24.91
C PHE A 134 -2.56 -21.49 25.72
N LEU A 135 -3.78 -21.04 26.01
CA LEU A 135 -4.01 -19.82 26.80
C LEU A 135 -3.43 -19.93 28.21
N SER A 136 -3.56 -21.09 28.85
CA SER A 136 -2.96 -21.36 30.17
C SER A 136 -1.43 -21.33 30.11
N SER A 137 -0.82 -21.88 29.05
CA SER A 137 0.63 -21.88 28.88
C SER A 137 1.16 -20.44 28.75
N ILE A 138 0.53 -19.60 27.93
CA ILE A 138 0.99 -18.23 27.71
C ILE A 138 0.70 -17.31 28.90
N ALA A 139 -0.33 -17.60 29.72
CA ALA A 139 -0.71 -16.79 30.88
C ALA A 139 0.42 -16.63 31.92
N SER A 140 1.35 -17.59 31.97
CA SER A 140 2.51 -17.55 32.88
C SER A 140 3.65 -16.64 32.42
N THR A 141 3.57 -16.06 31.21
CA THR A 141 4.68 -15.32 30.58
C THR A 141 4.66 -13.83 30.93
N SER A 142 5.83 -13.19 30.94
CA SER A 142 5.97 -11.73 31.09
C SER A 142 5.21 -10.96 30.01
N ALA A 143 5.22 -11.48 28.78
CA ALA A 143 4.48 -10.91 27.65
C ALA A 143 2.97 -10.86 27.94
N TYR A 144 2.40 -11.97 28.44
CA TYR A 144 0.98 -12.00 28.81
C TYR A 144 0.64 -11.04 29.95
N GLN A 145 1.45 -10.97 31.00
CA GLN A 145 1.21 -10.03 32.10
C GLN A 145 1.29 -8.57 31.65
N THR A 146 2.21 -8.26 30.73
CA THR A 146 2.37 -6.94 30.11
C THR A 146 1.14 -6.57 29.28
N ALA A 147 0.70 -7.47 28.38
CA ALA A 147 -0.48 -7.25 27.56
C ALA A 147 -1.76 -7.18 28.40
N SER A 148 -1.89 -8.03 29.41
CA SER A 148 -3.05 -8.06 30.31
C SER A 148 -3.24 -6.73 31.02
N THR A 149 -2.16 -6.20 31.60
CA THR A 149 -2.17 -4.88 32.26
C THR A 149 -2.64 -3.80 31.30
N PHE A 150 -2.05 -3.74 30.09
CA PHE A 150 -2.41 -2.72 29.10
C PHE A 150 -3.87 -2.83 28.63
N LEU A 151 -4.32 -4.03 28.28
CA LEU A 151 -5.66 -4.28 27.76
C LEU A 151 -6.72 -3.94 28.81
N THR A 152 -6.51 -4.32 30.07
CA THR A 152 -7.44 -4.02 31.17
C THR A 152 -7.43 -2.55 31.55
N SER A 153 -6.25 -1.91 31.66
CA SER A 153 -6.17 -0.49 32.04
C SER A 153 -6.76 0.46 30.99
N ASN A 154 -6.76 0.07 29.72
CA ASN A 154 -7.36 0.83 28.61
C ASN A 154 -8.79 0.39 28.27
N ASN A 155 -9.42 -0.48 29.07
CA ASN A 155 -10.77 -1.00 28.84
C ASN A 155 -10.97 -1.65 27.45
N LEU A 156 -9.90 -2.22 26.87
CA LEU A 156 -9.92 -2.84 25.55
C LEU A 156 -10.53 -4.24 25.56
N VAL A 157 -10.64 -4.85 26.74
CA VAL A 157 -11.28 -6.14 26.96
C VAL A 157 -12.23 -6.04 28.16
N SER A 158 -13.34 -6.75 28.08
CA SER A 158 -14.31 -6.86 29.18
C SER A 158 -14.19 -8.23 29.85
N GLY A 159 -14.12 -8.25 31.18
CA GLY A 159 -14.10 -9.49 31.97
C GLY A 159 -12.73 -10.16 32.03
N ASP A 160 -12.74 -11.48 32.23
CA ASP A 160 -11.53 -12.30 32.27
C ASP A 160 -10.83 -12.31 30.90
N LEU A 161 -9.52 -12.04 30.89
CA LEU A 161 -8.73 -11.92 29.66
C LEU A 161 -8.71 -13.23 28.87
N THR A 162 -8.64 -14.38 29.54
CA THR A 162 -8.67 -15.69 28.87
C THR A 162 -9.98 -15.88 28.10
N THR A 163 -11.10 -15.51 28.70
CA THR A 163 -12.42 -15.53 28.07
C THR A 163 -12.50 -14.54 26.90
N ALA A 164 -11.99 -13.32 27.08
CA ALA A 164 -11.95 -12.32 26.00
C ALA A 164 -11.11 -12.79 24.80
N LEU A 165 -9.92 -13.35 25.05
CA LEU A 165 -9.05 -13.93 24.03
C LEU A 165 -9.71 -15.15 23.36
N THR A 166 -10.39 -16.00 24.13
CA THR A 166 -11.15 -17.15 23.61
C THR A 166 -12.18 -16.69 22.57
N ASN A 167 -12.95 -15.67 22.92
CA ASN A 167 -13.98 -15.12 22.04
C ASN A 167 -13.39 -14.42 20.81
N LEU A 168 -12.35 -13.61 21.01
CA LEU A 168 -11.74 -12.80 19.96
C LEU A 168 -11.06 -13.64 18.87
N TRP A 169 -10.39 -14.74 19.25
CA TRP A 169 -9.51 -15.48 18.37
C TRP A 169 -10.05 -16.81 17.87
N PHE A 170 -10.86 -17.51 18.67
CA PHE A 170 -11.16 -18.93 18.44
C PHE A 170 -12.61 -19.21 18.05
N GLN A 171 -13.51 -18.23 18.20
CA GLN A 171 -14.90 -18.41 17.80
C GLN A 171 -15.02 -18.38 16.27
N PRO A 172 -15.66 -19.40 15.66
CA PRO A 172 -15.93 -19.41 14.23
C PRO A 172 -16.92 -18.32 13.82
N PHE A 173 -16.57 -17.59 12.77
CA PHE A 173 -17.43 -16.59 12.14
C PHE A 173 -17.48 -16.79 10.62
N ALA A 174 -18.54 -16.26 10.01
CA ALA A 174 -18.68 -16.24 8.56
C ALA A 174 -18.11 -14.94 8.00
N ARG A 175 -17.20 -15.03 7.01
CA ARG A 175 -16.71 -13.87 6.25
C ARG A 175 -17.76 -13.34 5.28
N SER A 176 -18.56 -14.24 4.71
CA SER A 176 -19.69 -13.97 3.83
C SER A 176 -20.67 -15.13 3.87
N GLY A 177 -21.97 -14.87 3.73
CA GLY A 177 -22.99 -15.92 3.76
C GLY A 177 -23.14 -16.56 5.15
N SER A 178 -23.41 -17.86 5.19
CA SER A 178 -23.73 -18.59 6.43
C SER A 178 -22.63 -19.52 6.94
N VAL A 179 -21.60 -19.80 6.14
CA VAL A 179 -20.53 -20.75 6.49
C VAL A 179 -19.59 -20.11 7.51
N LYS A 180 -19.51 -20.68 8.71
CA LYS A 180 -18.61 -20.25 9.78
C LYS A 180 -17.27 -20.95 9.65
N GLY A 181 -16.61 -20.74 8.53
CA GLY A 181 -15.36 -21.42 8.19
C GLY A 181 -14.10 -20.74 8.67
N SER A 182 -14.20 -19.57 9.31
CA SER A 182 -13.05 -18.74 9.69
C SER A 182 -13.01 -18.46 11.18
N SER A 183 -11.80 -18.37 11.72
CA SER A 183 -11.50 -17.81 13.05
C SER A 183 -10.21 -16.99 12.97
N GLY A 184 -9.97 -16.10 13.94
CA GLY A 184 -8.76 -15.27 13.96
C GLY A 184 -7.49 -16.12 14.03
N PHE A 185 -7.51 -17.16 14.85
CA PHE A 185 -6.38 -18.08 14.97
C PHE A 185 -6.17 -18.89 13.69
N LYS A 186 -7.24 -19.37 13.04
CA LYS A 186 -7.13 -20.04 11.73
C LYS A 186 -6.50 -19.11 10.69
N SER A 187 -6.97 -17.87 10.62
CA SER A 187 -6.61 -16.91 9.58
C SER A 187 -5.16 -16.40 9.67
N ILE A 188 -4.56 -16.42 10.86
CA ILE A 188 -3.20 -15.88 11.09
C ILE A 188 -2.20 -17.01 11.38
N PHE A 189 -2.54 -17.94 12.29
CA PHE A 189 -1.62 -18.97 12.78
C PHE A 189 -1.74 -20.28 12.02
N ALA A 190 -2.93 -20.89 11.99
CA ALA A 190 -3.08 -22.26 11.46
C ALA A 190 -3.01 -22.34 9.94
N GLY A 191 -3.51 -21.30 9.27
CA GLY A 191 -3.65 -21.24 7.82
C GLY A 191 -5.10 -21.42 7.36
N GLU A 192 -5.49 -20.62 6.39
CA GLU A 192 -6.80 -20.59 5.75
C GLU A 192 -6.62 -20.55 4.23
N THR A 193 -7.40 -21.34 3.51
CA THR A 193 -7.43 -21.38 2.04
C THR A 193 -8.81 -21.00 1.51
N SER A 194 -8.83 -20.49 0.28
CA SER A 194 -10.05 -20.20 -0.46
C SER A 194 -9.76 -20.30 -1.95
N SER A 195 -10.57 -21.04 -2.69
CA SER A 195 -10.51 -21.14 -4.16
C SER A 195 -9.09 -21.42 -4.71
N GLY A 196 -8.38 -22.39 -4.12
CA GLY A 196 -7.03 -22.78 -4.55
C GLY A 196 -5.91 -21.84 -4.10
N ASN A 197 -6.21 -20.84 -3.28
CA ASN A 197 -5.23 -19.90 -2.74
C ASN A 197 -5.15 -20.04 -1.22
N VAL A 198 -3.97 -19.89 -0.65
CA VAL A 198 -3.82 -19.59 0.78
C VAL A 198 -4.27 -18.15 0.95
N VAL A 199 -5.26 -17.86 1.81
CA VAL A 199 -5.83 -16.51 2.04
C VAL A 199 -5.46 -15.91 3.40
N GLY A 200 -4.92 -16.72 4.31
CA GLY A 200 -4.29 -16.25 5.55
C GLY A 200 -3.40 -17.35 6.12
N PHE A 201 -2.14 -17.05 6.42
CA PHE A 201 -1.16 -17.99 7.00
C PHE A 201 0.17 -17.23 7.16
N ASN A 202 0.47 -16.76 8.38
CA ASN A 202 1.58 -15.84 8.64
C ASN A 202 2.47 -16.26 9.84
N ASN A 203 2.27 -17.44 10.43
CA ASN A 203 3.04 -17.90 11.59
C ASN A 203 4.17 -18.88 11.24
N TRP A 204 5.39 -18.58 11.70
CA TRP A 204 6.59 -19.31 11.32
C TRP A 204 6.67 -20.73 11.92
N VAL A 205 6.08 -20.95 13.10
CA VAL A 205 6.08 -22.27 13.75
C VAL A 205 5.22 -23.26 12.97
N GLN A 206 4.05 -22.80 12.50
CA GLN A 206 3.21 -23.59 11.61
C GLN A 206 3.90 -23.84 10.27
N PHE A 207 4.54 -22.83 9.67
CA PHE A 207 5.30 -23.01 8.44
C PHE A 207 6.40 -24.05 8.59
N TYR A 208 7.23 -23.94 9.62
CA TYR A 208 8.28 -24.91 9.93
C TYR A 208 7.72 -26.34 10.12
N THR A 209 6.60 -26.48 10.84
CA THR A 209 5.97 -27.78 11.07
C THR A 209 5.46 -28.41 9.77
N LEU A 210 4.85 -27.61 8.90
CA LEU A 210 4.38 -28.06 7.60
C LEU A 210 5.54 -28.33 6.63
N GLU A 211 6.60 -27.54 6.66
CA GLU A 211 7.77 -27.73 5.79
C GLU A 211 8.53 -29.00 6.17
N LYS A 212 8.69 -29.24 7.47
CA LYS A 212 9.28 -30.47 8.01
C LYS A 212 8.50 -31.73 7.65
N SER A 213 7.19 -31.61 7.43
CA SER A 213 6.33 -32.70 6.96
C SER A 213 6.10 -32.69 5.45
N SER A 214 6.82 -31.84 4.71
CA SER A 214 6.71 -31.65 3.26
C SER A 214 5.30 -31.27 2.78
N ALA A 215 4.48 -30.71 3.65
CA ALA A 215 3.15 -30.21 3.34
C ALA A 215 3.19 -28.84 2.65
N VAL A 216 4.20 -28.01 2.95
CA VAL A 216 4.51 -26.79 2.20
C VAL A 216 5.79 -26.95 1.40
N ASN A 217 5.85 -26.26 0.26
CA ASN A 217 7.04 -26.09 -0.54
C ASN A 217 7.36 -24.60 -0.67
N TYR A 218 8.45 -24.16 -0.04
CA TYR A 218 8.93 -22.78 -0.13
C TYR A 218 9.47 -22.49 -1.53
N HIS A 219 9.05 -21.39 -2.16
CA HIS A 219 9.46 -21.03 -3.53
C HIS A 219 10.42 -19.84 -3.61
N GLY A 220 10.70 -19.22 -2.46
CA GLY A 220 11.59 -18.07 -2.36
C GLY A 220 10.99 -16.93 -1.55
N TRP A 221 11.79 -15.89 -1.34
CA TRP A 221 11.42 -14.69 -0.60
C TRP A 221 11.25 -13.47 -1.52
N PHE A 222 10.46 -12.49 -1.10
CA PHE A 222 10.31 -11.20 -1.78
C PHE A 222 11.12 -10.13 -1.07
N ASP A 223 10.83 -9.96 0.21
CA ASP A 223 11.48 -9.03 1.11
C ASP A 223 11.86 -9.75 2.41
N ARG A 224 12.92 -9.29 3.08
CA ARG A 224 13.30 -9.83 4.39
C ARG A 224 14.11 -8.86 5.22
N GLN A 225 13.88 -8.91 6.52
CA GLN A 225 14.84 -8.55 7.56
C GLN A 225 15.44 -9.85 8.08
N LYS A 226 16.76 -9.95 8.04
CA LYS A 226 17.48 -11.18 8.38
C LYS A 226 17.03 -11.69 9.76
N ASP A 227 16.57 -12.93 9.78
CA ASP A 227 16.09 -13.72 10.92
C ASP A 227 14.91 -13.10 11.72
N VAL A 228 14.25 -12.05 11.20
CA VAL A 228 13.22 -11.29 11.94
C VAL A 228 11.90 -11.18 11.20
N GLN A 229 11.89 -10.81 9.93
CA GLN A 229 10.69 -10.72 9.11
C GLN A 229 10.98 -11.22 7.71
N ILE A 230 10.08 -11.97 7.12
CA ILE A 230 10.20 -12.43 5.75
C ILE A 230 8.85 -12.38 5.04
N SER A 231 8.86 -11.82 3.83
CA SER A 231 7.80 -11.92 2.85
C SER A 231 8.18 -13.04 1.89
N LEU A 232 7.34 -14.06 1.71
CA LEU A 232 7.68 -15.25 0.94
C LEU A 232 6.53 -15.83 0.11
N GLN A 233 6.89 -16.67 -0.84
CA GLN A 233 6.00 -17.47 -1.69
C GLN A 233 6.14 -18.94 -1.33
N PHE A 234 5.04 -19.68 -1.33
CA PHE A 234 5.06 -21.13 -1.13
C PHE A 234 3.80 -21.80 -1.65
N ALA A 235 3.92 -23.08 -1.99
CA ALA A 235 2.77 -23.96 -2.19
C ALA A 235 2.40 -24.65 -0.87
N TRP A 236 1.10 -24.81 -0.61
CA TRP A 236 0.58 -25.64 0.47
C TRP A 236 -0.35 -26.71 -0.10
N GLY A 237 0.20 -27.91 -0.32
CA GLY A 237 -0.41 -28.90 -1.20
C GLY A 237 -0.63 -28.31 -2.59
N THR A 238 -1.88 -28.27 -3.05
CA THR A 238 -2.27 -27.67 -4.34
C THR A 238 -2.58 -26.17 -4.25
N ASN A 239 -2.60 -25.60 -3.05
CA ASN A 239 -2.96 -24.20 -2.85
C ASN A 239 -1.74 -23.28 -3.00
N GLN A 240 -1.97 -22.10 -3.56
CA GLN A 240 -0.91 -21.14 -3.85
C GLN A 240 -0.88 -20.02 -2.82
N ALA A 241 0.29 -19.73 -2.25
CA ALA A 241 0.52 -18.53 -1.43
C ALA A 241 1.45 -17.60 -2.20
N MET A 242 0.88 -16.69 -3.00
CA MET A 242 1.66 -15.75 -3.82
C MET A 242 2.50 -14.78 -3.00
N LEU A 243 2.05 -14.40 -1.81
CA LEU A 243 2.76 -13.51 -0.89
C LEU A 243 2.22 -13.68 0.52
N ARG A 244 3.03 -14.13 1.47
CA ARG A 244 2.69 -14.15 2.90
C ARG A 244 3.85 -13.58 3.70
N ASN A 245 3.54 -13.01 4.85
CA ASN A 245 4.51 -12.28 5.64
C ASN A 245 4.59 -12.89 7.02
N PHE A 246 5.79 -13.23 7.45
CA PHE A 246 6.05 -13.94 8.69
C PHE A 246 6.97 -13.11 9.56
N LEU A 247 6.68 -13.07 10.86
CA LEU A 247 7.71 -12.81 11.86
C LEU A 247 8.46 -14.11 12.10
N ILE A 248 9.79 -14.04 12.17
CA ILE A 248 10.67 -15.18 12.40
C ILE A 248 11.22 -15.09 13.82
N GLY A 249 11.22 -16.22 14.53
CA GLY A 249 11.81 -16.33 15.85
C GLY A 249 10.99 -15.75 16.99
N THR A 250 9.84 -15.12 16.72
CA THR A 250 8.90 -14.69 17.75
C THR A 250 8.37 -15.87 18.57
N SER A 251 8.04 -15.64 19.84
CA SER A 251 7.26 -16.62 20.61
C SER A 251 5.78 -16.59 20.24
N PRO A 252 5.06 -17.72 20.45
CA PRO A 252 3.61 -17.78 20.23
C PRO A 252 2.84 -16.70 20.98
N GLU A 253 3.20 -16.44 22.24
CA GLU A 253 2.57 -15.46 23.10
C GLU A 253 2.82 -14.03 22.63
N PHE A 254 4.04 -13.69 22.22
CA PHE A 254 4.36 -12.36 21.72
C PHE A 254 3.51 -12.03 20.49
N GLU A 255 3.55 -12.89 19.47
CA GLU A 255 2.86 -12.64 18.20
C GLU A 255 1.35 -12.58 18.39
N PHE A 256 0.79 -13.50 19.18
CA PHE A 256 -0.64 -13.56 19.50
C PHE A 256 -1.13 -12.29 20.23
N LEU A 257 -0.37 -11.82 21.21
CA LEU A 257 -0.73 -10.64 22.01
C LEU A 257 -0.47 -9.33 21.25
N ALA A 258 0.55 -9.27 20.39
CA ALA A 258 0.83 -8.10 19.55
C ALA A 258 -0.31 -7.84 18.55
N TYR A 259 -0.79 -8.88 17.88
CA TYR A 259 -1.99 -8.76 17.03
C TYR A 259 -3.25 -8.43 17.84
N THR A 260 -3.38 -8.95 19.07
CA THR A 260 -4.52 -8.64 19.96
C THR A 260 -4.55 -7.14 20.30
N ILE A 261 -3.43 -6.61 20.81
CA ILE A 261 -3.31 -5.20 21.17
C ILE A 261 -3.58 -4.32 19.95
N CYS A 262 -2.94 -4.62 18.82
CA CYS A 262 -3.11 -3.83 17.61
C CYS A 262 -4.56 -3.86 17.09
N GLY A 263 -5.18 -5.04 17.09
CA GLY A 263 -6.56 -5.23 16.66
C GLY A 263 -7.59 -4.54 17.57
N LEU A 264 -7.29 -4.33 18.85
CA LEU A 264 -8.21 -3.73 19.81
C LEU A 264 -7.99 -2.22 20.03
N ALA A 265 -6.77 -1.70 19.88
CA ALA A 265 -6.43 -0.34 20.30
C ALA A 265 -7.04 0.83 19.49
N GLY A 266 -7.52 0.61 18.25
CA GLY A 266 -8.14 1.66 17.41
C GLY A 266 -9.69 1.81 17.52
N THR A 267 -10.24 2.88 16.93
CA THR A 267 -11.68 3.20 16.68
C THR A 267 -12.42 2.07 15.89
N PRO A 268 -13.76 2.11 15.65
CA PRO A 268 -14.63 0.92 15.63
C PRO A 268 -14.26 -0.20 14.65
N SER A 269 -14.81 -1.38 14.93
CA SER A 269 -14.65 -2.61 14.16
C SER A 269 -14.92 -2.43 12.66
N GLY A 270 -14.19 -3.19 11.83
CA GLY A 270 -14.26 -3.10 10.37
C GLY A 270 -13.24 -2.18 9.71
N THR A 271 -12.37 -1.53 10.49
CA THR A 271 -11.26 -0.70 9.99
C THR A 271 -9.93 -1.46 10.07
N SER A 272 -9.08 -1.33 9.06
CA SER A 272 -7.71 -1.83 9.11
C SER A 272 -6.88 -1.02 10.10
N LYS A 273 -6.24 -1.70 11.05
CA LYS A 273 -5.43 -1.07 12.11
C LYS A 273 -3.95 -1.34 11.83
N THR A 274 -3.16 -0.27 11.87
CA THR A 274 -1.71 -0.34 11.63
C THR A 274 -0.97 0.04 12.90
N CYS A 275 -0.08 -0.81 13.37
CA CYS A 275 0.69 -0.59 14.59
C CYS A 275 2.17 -0.80 14.33
N ALA A 276 2.98 0.21 14.61
CA ALA A 276 4.43 0.16 14.45
C ALA A 276 5.10 -0.18 15.79
N PHE A 277 6.20 -0.91 15.73
CA PHE A 277 7.07 -1.20 16.86
C PHE A 277 8.44 -1.69 16.35
N THR A 278 9.38 -1.91 17.25
CA THR A 278 10.71 -2.44 16.92
C THR A 278 10.86 -3.83 17.55
N TYR A 279 11.29 -4.82 16.77
CA TYR A 279 11.62 -6.17 17.22
C TYR A 279 13.07 -6.49 16.86
N GLN A 280 13.89 -6.84 17.86
CA GLN A 280 15.32 -7.11 17.67
C GLN A 280 16.08 -6.01 16.88
N GLY A 281 15.70 -4.75 17.09
CA GLY A 281 16.31 -3.59 16.41
C GLY A 281 15.78 -3.29 15.01
N TYR A 282 14.81 -4.05 14.52
CA TYR A 282 14.14 -3.82 13.24
C TYR A 282 12.76 -3.23 13.43
N ASP A 283 12.41 -2.24 12.60
CA ASP A 283 11.05 -1.71 12.61
C ASP A 283 10.12 -2.71 11.94
N ILE A 284 9.00 -2.95 12.61
CA ILE A 284 7.93 -3.84 12.20
C ILE A 284 6.64 -3.05 12.20
N THR A 285 5.81 -3.32 11.22
CA THR A 285 4.43 -2.82 11.17
C THR A 285 3.48 -4.02 11.16
N LEU A 286 2.50 -4.03 12.06
CA LEU A 286 1.39 -4.98 12.00
C LEU A 286 0.21 -4.29 11.34
N THR A 287 -0.40 -4.96 10.37
CA THR A 287 -1.72 -4.59 9.84
C THR A 287 -2.73 -5.63 10.30
N VAL A 288 -3.71 -5.22 11.09
CA VAL A 288 -4.71 -6.10 11.71
C VAL A 288 -6.12 -5.62 11.37
N ASN A 289 -6.95 -6.51 10.86
CA ASN A 289 -8.35 -6.24 10.58
C ASN A 289 -9.22 -6.99 11.59
N THR A 290 -10.29 -6.35 12.05
CA THR A 290 -11.34 -6.97 12.87
C THR A 290 -12.67 -7.02 12.13
N ILE A 291 -13.52 -7.98 12.51
CA ILE A 291 -14.88 -8.11 12.00
C ILE A 291 -15.86 -8.19 13.18
N THR A 292 -17.04 -7.58 13.04
CA THR A 292 -18.12 -7.74 14.02
C THR A 292 -19.24 -8.58 13.43
N VAL A 293 -19.59 -9.68 14.12
CA VAL A 293 -20.71 -10.55 13.76
C VAL A 293 -21.63 -10.66 14.97
N ASN A 294 -22.91 -10.31 14.79
CA ASN A 294 -23.93 -10.34 15.84
C ASN A 294 -23.52 -9.59 17.14
N GLY A 295 -22.83 -8.45 17.00
CA GLY A 295 -22.38 -7.62 18.12
C GLY A 295 -21.08 -8.09 18.79
N SER A 296 -20.52 -9.24 18.38
CA SER A 296 -19.23 -9.73 18.86
C SER A 296 -18.11 -9.39 17.87
N THR A 297 -16.97 -8.93 18.38
CA THR A 297 -15.79 -8.58 17.56
C THR A 297 -14.77 -9.71 17.55
N PHE A 298 -14.22 -10.00 16.37
CA PHE A 298 -13.23 -11.04 16.13
C PHE A 298 -12.02 -10.47 15.39
N ILE A 299 -10.84 -11.02 15.64
CA ILE A 299 -9.69 -10.80 14.75
C ILE A 299 -10.00 -11.51 13.43
N SER A 300 -9.87 -10.78 12.32
CA SER A 300 -10.19 -11.28 10.99
C SER A 300 -8.94 -11.64 10.21
N THR A 301 -8.00 -10.70 10.07
CA THR A 301 -6.70 -10.95 9.43
C THR A 301 -5.62 -10.14 10.14
N GLY A 302 -4.38 -10.60 10.05
CA GLY A 302 -3.22 -9.96 10.68
C GLY A 302 -1.99 -10.26 9.86
N THR A 303 -1.19 -9.26 9.54
CA THR A 303 -0.01 -9.40 8.67
C THR A 303 1.10 -8.50 9.19
N PRO A 304 2.31 -9.05 9.44
CA PRO A 304 3.49 -8.26 9.76
C PRO A 304 4.16 -7.76 8.48
N SER A 305 4.81 -6.60 8.51
CA SER A 305 5.62 -6.07 7.42
C SER A 305 6.83 -5.30 7.96
N ILE A 306 7.81 -5.05 7.09
CA ILE A 306 8.97 -4.21 7.39
C ILE A 306 8.49 -2.76 7.65
N GLY A 307 8.85 -2.19 8.79
CA GLY A 307 8.47 -0.85 9.22
C GLY A 307 9.33 0.26 8.60
N GLY A 308 8.74 1.45 8.45
CA GLY A 308 9.24 2.57 7.63
C GLY A 308 10.59 3.19 8.01
N GLY A 309 11.21 2.84 9.14
CA GLY A 309 12.52 3.36 9.58
C GLY A 309 13.69 2.38 9.45
N SER A 310 13.43 1.11 9.08
CA SER A 310 14.47 0.08 9.00
C SER A 310 14.75 -0.32 7.55
N SER A 311 16.01 -0.15 7.13
CA SER A 311 16.47 -0.63 5.82
C SER A 311 16.54 -2.16 5.82
N PRO A 312 16.00 -2.87 4.82
CA PRO A 312 16.22 -4.30 4.65
C PRO A 312 17.73 -4.58 4.55
N VAL A 313 18.23 -5.60 5.26
CA VAL A 313 19.65 -6.01 5.18
C VAL A 313 19.87 -6.76 3.87
N THR A 314 20.29 -6.03 2.84
CA THR A 314 20.93 -6.58 1.64
C THR A 314 22.44 -6.29 1.73
N SER A 315 23.20 -7.09 2.47
CA SER A 315 24.66 -7.04 2.39
C SER A 315 25.29 -8.42 2.57
N ALA A 316 25.83 -8.95 1.47
CA ALA A 316 26.95 -9.89 1.49
C ALA A 316 28.28 -9.10 1.56
N PRO A 317 29.35 -9.67 2.14
CA PRO A 317 30.60 -8.96 2.39
C PRO A 317 31.41 -8.81 1.11
N GLY A 318 31.80 -7.57 0.79
CA GLY A 318 32.72 -7.25 -0.29
C GLY A 318 32.04 -6.76 -1.57
N GLY A 319 31.54 -5.53 -1.54
CA GLY A 319 31.02 -4.85 -2.73
C GLY A 319 30.21 -3.63 -2.33
N LYS A 320 30.63 -2.47 -2.80
CA LYS A 320 30.05 -1.14 -2.54
C LYS A 320 28.50 -1.16 -2.67
N THR A 321 27.85 -0.55 -1.66
CA THR A 321 26.58 0.19 -1.65
C THR A 321 25.54 -0.12 -2.75
N THR A 322 24.27 -0.44 -2.40
CA THR A 322 23.02 0.32 -2.73
C THR A 322 21.68 -0.48 -2.66
N THR A 323 20.73 0.05 -1.87
CA THR A 323 19.25 0.30 -2.08
C THR A 323 18.22 -0.75 -2.53
N LYS A 324 17.04 -0.67 -1.87
CA LYS A 324 15.68 -1.23 -2.17
C LYS A 324 15.36 -1.40 -3.67
N LYS A 325 14.66 -2.47 -4.03
CA LYS A 325 13.96 -2.59 -5.33
C LYS A 325 12.53 -3.08 -5.14
N HIS A 326 11.58 -2.17 -5.38
CA HIS A 326 10.25 -2.52 -5.82
C HIS A 326 10.30 -3.31 -7.15
N GLY A 327 9.23 -4.01 -7.53
CA GLY A 327 9.20 -4.93 -8.67
C GLY A 327 9.06 -4.26 -10.03
N GLY A 328 9.88 -3.24 -10.30
CA GLY A 328 9.93 -2.54 -11.57
C GLY A 328 10.37 -3.41 -12.74
N SER A 329 9.42 -3.56 -13.65
CA SER A 329 9.48 -4.12 -15.00
C SER A 329 9.47 -5.63 -15.12
N THR A 330 8.42 -6.13 -15.79
CA THR A 330 8.43 -7.40 -16.52
C THR A 330 9.42 -7.39 -17.69
N ASP A 331 9.95 -6.20 -18.04
CA ASP A 331 10.88 -5.96 -19.13
C ASP A 331 12.23 -5.39 -18.60
N PRO A 332 13.25 -6.24 -18.42
CA PRO A 332 14.57 -5.81 -17.97
C PRO A 332 15.22 -4.72 -18.84
N ALA A 333 14.89 -4.65 -20.13
CA ALA A 333 15.41 -3.63 -21.04
C ALA A 333 14.74 -2.28 -20.77
N LEU A 334 13.43 -2.26 -20.51
CA LEU A 334 12.72 -1.07 -20.05
C LEU A 334 13.26 -0.58 -18.70
N GLN A 335 13.50 -1.47 -17.73
CA GLN A 335 14.08 -1.07 -16.45
C GLN A 335 15.47 -0.43 -16.64
N THR A 336 16.30 -1.04 -17.49
CA THR A 336 17.64 -0.52 -17.82
C THR A 336 17.55 0.87 -18.45
N LEU A 337 16.61 1.07 -19.37
CA LEU A 337 16.35 2.36 -19.98
C LEU A 337 15.95 3.39 -18.92
N VAL A 338 14.98 3.07 -18.05
CA VAL A 338 14.48 3.98 -17.02
C VAL A 338 15.57 4.36 -16.01
N ASP A 339 16.35 3.39 -15.53
CA ASP A 339 17.50 3.64 -14.65
C ASP A 339 18.50 4.58 -15.32
N LYS A 340 18.77 4.36 -16.61
CA LYS A 340 19.66 5.20 -17.40
C LYS A 340 19.11 6.63 -17.54
N MET A 341 17.85 6.78 -17.96
CA MET A 341 17.17 8.07 -18.08
C MET A 341 17.21 8.85 -16.77
N TRP A 342 16.87 8.20 -15.65
CA TRP A 342 16.90 8.84 -14.33
C TRP A 342 18.30 9.35 -13.95
N SER A 343 19.34 8.55 -14.22
CA SER A 343 20.73 8.90 -13.92
C SER A 343 21.27 10.06 -14.74
N ILE A 344 20.84 10.21 -16.00
CA ILE A 344 21.34 11.23 -16.93
C ILE A 344 20.45 12.46 -17.02
N ASP A 345 19.29 12.46 -16.37
CA ASP A 345 18.39 13.60 -16.33
C ASP A 345 18.99 14.74 -15.50
N ALA A 346 19.63 15.68 -16.19
CA ALA A 346 20.18 16.90 -15.58
C ALA A 346 19.08 17.93 -15.26
N ASP A 347 17.89 17.77 -15.86
CA ASP A 347 16.80 18.72 -15.79
C ASP A 347 15.75 18.36 -14.73
N LYS A 348 15.85 17.20 -14.05
CA LYS A 348 14.96 16.90 -12.91
C LYS A 348 15.18 17.82 -11.71
N ALA A 349 14.17 17.91 -10.85
CA ALA A 349 14.26 18.62 -9.58
C ALA A 349 15.29 17.93 -8.65
N GLN A 350 16.03 18.72 -7.88
CA GLN A 350 16.95 18.23 -6.86
C GLN A 350 16.25 18.15 -5.49
N PRO A 351 16.79 17.38 -4.53
CA PRO A 351 16.24 17.34 -3.18
C PRO A 351 16.09 18.76 -2.59
N GLY A 352 14.87 19.11 -2.16
CA GLY A 352 14.53 20.43 -1.61
C GLY A 352 14.06 21.46 -2.64
N ASP A 353 14.16 21.19 -3.96
CA ASP A 353 13.57 22.06 -4.98
C ASP A 353 12.04 22.01 -4.97
N ILE A 354 11.45 20.93 -4.47
CA ILE A 354 10.00 20.78 -4.29
C ILE A 354 9.75 20.36 -2.85
N VAL A 355 8.80 21.02 -2.20
CA VAL A 355 8.29 20.64 -0.88
C VAL A 355 6.78 20.50 -1.01
N LEU A 356 6.27 19.32 -0.69
CA LEU A 356 4.84 19.01 -0.74
C LEU A 356 4.20 19.11 0.65
N ASP A 357 2.89 19.36 0.68
CA ASP A 357 2.00 19.14 1.80
C ASP A 357 0.91 18.15 1.36
N TRP A 358 1.12 16.87 1.66
CA TRP A 358 0.17 15.83 1.26
C TRP A 358 -1.20 15.97 1.95
N GLY A 359 -1.30 16.75 3.03
CA GLY A 359 -2.55 16.95 3.75
C GLY A 359 -3.14 15.65 4.30
N ASN A 360 -4.46 15.49 4.17
CA ASN A 360 -5.20 14.35 4.71
C ASN A 360 -5.61 13.36 3.62
N LYS A 361 -5.84 12.12 4.04
CA LYS A 361 -6.42 11.10 3.18
C LYS A 361 -7.87 11.45 2.84
N VAL A 362 -8.21 11.47 1.56
CA VAL A 362 -9.57 11.79 1.10
C VAL A 362 -10.43 10.53 1.01
N SER A 363 -11.70 10.64 1.37
CA SER A 363 -12.73 9.62 1.12
C SER A 363 -13.99 10.30 0.59
N GLY A 364 -14.58 9.75 -0.48
CA GLY A 364 -15.72 10.39 -1.16
C GLY A 364 -15.30 11.55 -2.07
N SER A 365 -16.02 12.67 -1.99
CA SER A 365 -15.83 13.85 -2.87
C SER A 365 -15.73 15.17 -2.10
N SER A 366 -15.63 15.11 -0.77
CA SER A 366 -15.42 16.27 0.07
C SER A 366 -13.95 16.61 0.14
N ASP A 367 -13.65 17.90 0.13
CA ASP A 367 -12.32 18.42 0.45
C ASP A 367 -11.94 18.01 1.89
N ALA A 368 -10.86 17.24 2.01
CA ALA A 368 -10.30 16.77 3.26
C ALA A 368 -9.03 17.54 3.67
N SER A 369 -8.47 18.37 2.78
CA SER A 369 -7.14 18.97 2.96
C SER A 369 -7.21 20.50 2.81
N PRO A 370 -6.99 21.27 3.89
CA PRO A 370 -7.18 22.72 3.84
C PRO A 370 -6.05 23.48 3.11
N ASN A 371 -4.96 22.80 2.75
CA ASN A 371 -3.76 23.41 2.18
C ASN A 371 -3.51 22.91 0.74
N PRO A 372 -2.86 23.73 -0.11
CA PRO A 372 -2.36 23.30 -1.42
C PRO A 372 -1.35 22.14 -1.31
N LEU A 373 -1.28 21.29 -2.33
CA LEU A 373 -0.31 20.20 -2.41
C LEU A 373 1.12 20.72 -2.52
N PHE A 374 1.38 21.74 -3.36
CA PHE A 374 2.71 22.31 -3.51
C PHE A 374 2.94 23.43 -2.50
N LYS A 375 3.60 23.11 -1.39
CA LYS A 375 4.00 24.09 -0.38
C LYS A 375 5.05 25.06 -0.91
N SER A 376 6.05 24.57 -1.65
CA SER A 376 7.02 25.42 -2.35
C SER A 376 7.69 24.71 -3.52
N VAL A 377 8.02 25.46 -4.57
CA VAL A 377 8.82 25.00 -5.72
C VAL A 377 9.94 26.02 -6.00
N ASN A 378 11.16 25.56 -6.20
CA ASN A 378 12.28 26.35 -6.68
C ASN A 378 12.11 26.65 -8.17
N GLU A 379 11.51 27.79 -8.47
CA GLU A 379 11.19 28.18 -9.85
C GLU A 379 12.43 28.47 -10.72
N ASN A 380 13.65 28.45 -10.17
CA ASN A 380 14.86 28.48 -10.99
C ASN A 380 14.95 27.26 -11.93
N LEU A 381 14.29 26.15 -11.61
CA LEU A 381 14.09 25.01 -12.50
C LEU A 381 13.50 25.43 -13.85
N PHE A 382 12.59 26.41 -13.84
CA PHE A 382 11.86 26.86 -15.02
C PHE A 382 12.69 27.71 -15.98
N ASN A 383 13.91 28.09 -15.59
CA ASN A 383 14.85 28.74 -16.48
C ASN A 383 15.52 27.76 -17.46
N ARG A 384 15.41 26.44 -17.21
CA ARG A 384 15.92 25.40 -18.11
C ARG A 384 15.13 25.43 -19.43
N PRO A 385 15.77 25.25 -20.60
CA PRO A 385 15.13 25.47 -21.90
C PRO A 385 13.81 24.72 -22.10
N LEU A 386 13.75 23.43 -21.72
CA LEU A 386 12.57 22.61 -21.94
C LEU A 386 11.40 22.99 -21.01
N TYR A 387 11.65 23.28 -19.74
CA TYR A 387 10.62 23.83 -18.84
C TYR A 387 10.12 25.18 -19.32
N LYS A 388 11.02 26.06 -19.74
CA LYS A 388 10.67 27.39 -20.23
C LYS A 388 9.71 27.32 -21.41
N GLU A 389 10.00 26.44 -22.38
CA GLU A 389 9.12 26.23 -23.54
C GLU A 389 7.78 25.59 -23.13
N LEU A 390 7.79 24.60 -22.22
CA LEU A 390 6.56 24.00 -21.69
C LEU A 390 5.65 25.05 -21.05
N ILE A 391 6.23 25.94 -20.25
CA ILE A 391 5.51 27.01 -19.56
C ILE A 391 5.02 28.07 -20.56
N ALA A 392 5.80 28.37 -21.60
CA ALA A 392 5.35 29.25 -22.69
C ALA A 392 4.10 28.69 -23.39
N ILE A 393 4.09 27.40 -23.73
CA ILE A 393 2.92 26.71 -24.30
C ILE A 393 1.69 26.84 -23.39
N TYR A 394 1.88 26.70 -22.07
CA TYR A 394 0.78 26.85 -21.10
C TYR A 394 0.28 28.29 -20.96
N ASN A 395 1.15 29.28 -21.07
CA ASN A 395 0.79 30.69 -20.97
C ASN A 395 0.08 31.19 -22.23
N ASP A 396 0.52 30.73 -23.41
CA ASP A 396 -0.07 31.10 -24.69
C ASP A 396 -1.43 30.43 -24.96
N SER A 397 -1.88 29.55 -24.05
CA SER A 397 -3.23 28.96 -24.04
C SER A 397 -3.59 28.30 -25.37
N LEU A 398 -2.65 27.54 -25.93
CA LEU A 398 -2.73 26.94 -27.27
C LEU A 398 -3.78 25.83 -27.44
N PHE A 399 -4.45 25.42 -26.36
CA PHE A 399 -5.35 24.27 -26.29
C PHE A 399 -6.61 24.63 -25.49
N VAL A 400 -7.77 24.08 -25.87
CA VAL A 400 -9.04 24.32 -25.18
C VAL A 400 -9.36 23.09 -24.30
N PRO A 401 -9.45 23.23 -22.97
CA PRO A 401 -9.66 22.06 -22.12
C PRO A 401 -11.00 21.34 -22.31
N GLN A 402 -12.01 21.97 -22.93
CA GLN A 402 -13.33 21.35 -23.14
C GLN A 402 -13.31 20.41 -24.36
N VAL A 403 -13.30 19.10 -24.11
CA VAL A 403 -13.13 18.06 -25.16
C VAL A 403 -14.24 18.01 -26.21
N CYS A 404 -15.40 18.61 -25.94
CA CYS A 404 -16.50 18.70 -26.92
C CYS A 404 -16.42 19.94 -27.83
N THR A 405 -15.35 20.73 -27.75
CA THR A 405 -15.05 21.84 -28.67
C THR A 405 -13.96 21.41 -29.62
N ALA A 406 -14.15 21.60 -30.93
CA ALA A 406 -13.12 21.24 -31.89
C ALA A 406 -11.90 22.14 -31.74
N GLU A 407 -10.71 21.55 -31.77
CA GLU A 407 -9.45 22.25 -31.70
C GLU A 407 -9.19 23.07 -32.98
N ALA A 408 -8.50 24.21 -32.82
CA ALA A 408 -8.01 24.97 -33.96
C ALA A 408 -7.01 24.13 -34.77
N ALA A 409 -6.93 24.40 -36.08
CA ALA A 409 -6.00 23.69 -36.95
C ALA A 409 -4.56 23.75 -36.39
N MET A 410 -3.84 22.63 -36.50
CA MET A 410 -2.46 22.48 -36.02
C MET A 410 -1.46 23.28 -36.89
N ALA A 411 -1.46 24.60 -36.74
CA ALA A 411 -0.72 25.56 -37.56
C ALA A 411 -0.26 26.79 -36.75
N GLY A 412 0.50 27.68 -37.39
CA GLY A 412 0.91 28.95 -36.80
C GLY A 412 1.73 28.80 -35.52
N LEU A 413 1.48 29.69 -34.54
CA LEU A 413 2.18 29.71 -33.26
C LEU A 413 2.09 28.36 -32.52
N ARG A 414 0.91 27.73 -32.51
CA ARG A 414 0.70 26.42 -31.89
C ARG A 414 1.67 25.38 -32.43
N LYS A 415 1.74 25.23 -33.76
CA LYS A 415 2.66 24.28 -34.38
C LYS A 415 4.11 24.65 -34.11
N ALA A 416 4.47 25.93 -34.22
CA ALA A 416 5.84 26.40 -34.03
C ALA A 416 6.38 26.11 -32.62
N GLN A 417 5.58 26.35 -31.57
CA GLN A 417 5.99 26.08 -30.19
C GLN A 417 6.06 24.59 -29.88
N LEU A 418 5.11 23.79 -30.37
CA LEU A 418 5.16 22.32 -30.19
C LEU A 418 6.36 21.71 -30.93
N ASP A 419 6.72 22.25 -32.09
CA ASP A 419 7.92 21.84 -32.83
C ASP A 419 9.19 22.21 -32.09
N ASN A 420 9.27 23.44 -31.57
CA ASN A 420 10.39 23.89 -30.76
C ASN A 420 10.52 23.04 -29.49
N TYR A 421 9.42 22.74 -28.82
CA TYR A 421 9.39 21.87 -27.65
C TYR A 421 9.93 20.48 -27.95
N LEU A 422 9.42 19.82 -29.01
CA LEU A 422 9.92 18.50 -29.41
C LEU A 422 11.37 18.54 -29.93
N GLN A 423 11.81 19.64 -30.52
CA GLN A 423 13.21 19.82 -30.91
C GLN A 423 14.11 19.92 -29.68
N LEU A 424 13.76 20.76 -28.70
CA LEU A 424 14.47 20.86 -27.42
C LEU A 424 14.51 19.51 -26.71
N LEU A 425 13.37 18.81 -26.67
CA LEU A 425 13.27 17.46 -26.12
C LEU A 425 14.24 16.49 -26.80
N SER A 426 14.29 16.49 -28.15
CA SER A 426 15.17 15.59 -28.91
C SER A 426 16.67 15.82 -28.66
N ASN A 427 17.04 17.00 -28.17
CA ASN A 427 18.41 17.32 -27.79
C ASN A 427 18.76 16.86 -26.37
N THR A 428 17.79 16.45 -25.56
CA THR A 428 18.05 15.93 -24.21
C THR A 428 18.64 14.53 -24.27
N SER A 429 19.60 14.26 -23.39
CA SER A 429 20.20 12.93 -23.24
C SER A 429 19.14 11.87 -22.88
N VAL A 430 18.17 12.24 -22.05
CA VAL A 430 17.05 11.39 -21.61
C VAL A 430 16.24 10.89 -22.82
N PHE A 431 15.76 11.80 -23.66
CA PHE A 431 14.93 11.41 -24.80
C PHE A 431 15.73 10.65 -25.87
N GLN A 432 17.01 10.97 -26.04
CA GLN A 432 17.88 10.23 -26.97
C GLN A 432 18.02 8.76 -26.57
N GLU A 433 18.12 8.44 -25.28
CA GLU A 433 18.15 7.04 -24.82
C GLU A 433 16.80 6.34 -25.03
N ALA A 434 15.67 7.02 -24.75
CA ALA A 434 14.35 6.46 -25.05
C ALA A 434 14.15 6.22 -26.55
N TYR A 435 14.62 7.13 -27.40
CA TYR A 435 14.56 6.98 -28.85
C TYR A 435 15.37 5.77 -29.33
N LYS A 436 16.60 5.57 -28.84
CA LYS A 436 17.42 4.38 -29.16
C LYS A 436 16.74 3.08 -28.75
N TYR A 437 16.12 3.07 -27.56
CA TYR A 437 15.34 1.92 -27.09
C TYR A 437 14.18 1.63 -28.04
N LEU A 438 13.40 2.66 -28.41
CA LEU A 438 12.29 2.53 -29.36
C LEU A 438 12.73 2.07 -30.74
N GLN A 439 13.90 2.49 -31.23
CA GLN A 439 14.48 1.95 -32.47
C GLN A 439 14.74 0.45 -32.35
N THR A 440 15.32 0.00 -31.24
CA THR A 440 15.60 -1.42 -30.99
C THR A 440 14.32 -2.25 -30.87
N ALA A 441 13.28 -1.68 -30.27
CA ALA A 441 11.97 -2.29 -30.14
C ALA A 441 11.12 -2.24 -31.43
N GLY A 442 11.64 -1.67 -32.52
CA GLY A 442 10.93 -1.59 -33.82
C GLY A 442 9.93 -0.44 -33.95
N HIS A 443 9.94 0.51 -33.02
CA HIS A 443 9.03 1.67 -32.98
C HIS A 443 9.70 3.00 -33.38
N GLY A 444 11.02 3.03 -33.55
CA GLY A 444 11.81 4.26 -33.75
C GLY A 444 11.96 4.75 -35.20
N GLY A 445 11.24 4.17 -36.16
CA GLY A 445 11.33 4.55 -37.58
C GLY A 445 12.74 4.38 -38.19
N ALA A 446 12.92 4.86 -39.42
CA ALA A 446 14.20 4.78 -40.12
C ALA A 446 15.27 5.74 -39.56
N ASN A 447 14.84 6.89 -39.06
CA ASN A 447 15.65 7.93 -38.41
C ASN A 447 14.75 8.86 -37.59
N PHE A 448 15.34 9.82 -36.87
CA PHE A 448 14.55 10.67 -35.98
C PHE A 448 13.53 11.53 -36.73
N ALA A 449 13.85 12.01 -37.94
CA ALA A 449 12.90 12.81 -38.72
C ALA A 449 11.67 11.98 -39.14
N ASP A 450 11.89 10.72 -39.52
CA ASP A 450 10.84 9.75 -39.80
C ASP A 450 9.99 9.45 -38.55
N PHE A 451 10.64 9.12 -37.42
CA PHE A 451 9.96 8.89 -36.15
C PHE A 451 9.15 10.10 -35.67
N TYR A 452 9.74 11.29 -35.75
CA TYR A 452 9.09 12.53 -35.38
C TYR A 452 7.81 12.75 -36.21
N LYS A 453 7.93 12.66 -37.54
CA LYS A 453 6.84 12.96 -38.47
C LYS A 453 5.72 11.92 -38.42
N ASN A 454 6.07 10.64 -38.35
CA ASN A 454 5.14 9.54 -38.56
C ASN A 454 4.68 8.87 -37.25
N THR A 455 5.41 9.07 -36.15
CA THR A 455 5.10 8.44 -34.85
C THR A 455 4.91 9.48 -33.76
N LEU A 456 5.96 10.20 -33.35
CA LEU A 456 5.94 11.04 -32.15
C LEU A 456 4.93 12.17 -32.25
N PHE A 457 4.94 12.94 -33.34
CA PHE A 457 4.04 14.08 -33.50
C PHE A 457 2.58 13.64 -33.63
N PRO A 458 2.22 12.68 -34.52
CA PRO A 458 0.86 12.13 -34.57
C PRO A 458 0.40 11.53 -33.24
N LEU A 459 1.26 10.79 -32.54
CA LEU A 459 0.93 10.14 -31.27
C LEU A 459 0.47 11.17 -30.23
N TRP A 460 1.22 12.26 -30.03
CA TRP A 460 0.92 13.23 -29.00
C TRP A 460 -0.08 14.31 -29.44
N PHE A 461 -0.09 14.71 -30.70
CA PHE A 461 -0.82 15.90 -31.16
C PHE A 461 -1.90 15.62 -32.19
N GLY A 462 -2.05 14.39 -32.67
CA GLY A 462 -3.15 14.04 -33.54
C GLY A 462 -4.48 14.13 -32.77
N THR A 463 -5.42 14.88 -33.33
CA THR A 463 -6.70 15.15 -32.68
C THR A 463 -7.72 14.05 -32.96
N TYR A 464 -8.51 13.71 -31.97
CA TYR A 464 -9.62 12.78 -32.05
C TYR A 464 -10.81 13.28 -31.23
N SER A 465 -11.97 12.63 -31.39
CA SER A 465 -13.19 13.04 -30.71
C SER A 465 -13.46 12.16 -29.50
N ARG A 466 -13.56 12.77 -28.31
CA ARG A 466 -14.12 12.14 -27.09
C ARG A 466 -15.63 12.38 -26.95
N CYS A 467 -16.21 13.17 -27.86
CA CYS A 467 -17.64 13.51 -27.93
C CYS A 467 -18.24 13.02 -29.26
N LYS A 468 -19.43 13.52 -29.61
CA LYS A 468 -20.08 13.22 -30.90
C LYS A 468 -19.55 14.16 -32.00
N GLY A 469 -18.31 13.93 -32.46
CA GLY A 469 -17.76 14.50 -33.69
C GLY A 469 -16.79 15.69 -33.56
N ALA A 470 -16.69 16.32 -32.39
CA ALA A 470 -15.72 17.40 -32.16
C ALA A 470 -14.32 16.82 -31.94
N LEU A 471 -13.35 17.19 -32.81
CA LEU A 471 -11.94 16.84 -32.65
C LEU A 471 -11.29 17.74 -31.59
N GLY A 472 -11.68 17.53 -30.33
CA GLY A 472 -11.33 18.40 -29.19
C GLY A 472 -10.33 17.80 -28.21
N SER A 473 -9.64 16.72 -28.56
CA SER A 473 -8.72 16.04 -27.65
C SER A 473 -7.53 15.47 -28.41
N SER A 474 -6.39 15.39 -27.74
CA SER A 474 -5.13 14.80 -28.19
C SER A 474 -4.39 14.21 -26.98
N GLY A 475 -3.33 13.43 -27.22
CA GLY A 475 -2.50 12.90 -26.14
C GLY A 475 -1.89 13.98 -25.26
N TRP A 476 -1.46 15.09 -25.88
CA TRP A 476 -0.91 16.25 -25.18
C TRP A 476 -1.95 16.96 -24.30
N GLU A 477 -3.18 17.09 -24.78
CA GLU A 477 -4.27 17.69 -24.01
C GLU A 477 -4.61 16.84 -22.80
N HIS A 478 -4.77 15.54 -23.01
CA HIS A 478 -5.12 14.59 -21.95
C HIS A 478 -4.04 14.49 -20.86
N VAL A 479 -2.76 14.48 -21.23
CA VAL A 479 -1.67 14.25 -20.27
C VAL A 479 -1.08 15.56 -19.73
N TYR A 480 -0.73 16.51 -20.62
CA TYR A 480 0.06 17.69 -20.26
C TYR A 480 -0.78 18.94 -20.00
N SER A 481 -1.61 19.36 -20.95
CA SER A 481 -2.34 20.64 -20.82
C SER A 481 -3.52 20.56 -19.85
N GLY A 482 -4.11 19.37 -19.79
CA GLY A 482 -5.32 19.06 -19.06
C GLY A 482 -6.58 19.29 -19.91
N GLU A 483 -7.56 18.40 -19.77
CA GLU A 483 -8.85 18.46 -20.44
C GLU A 483 -9.98 17.99 -19.49
N TRP A 484 -11.20 18.49 -19.72
CA TRP A 484 -12.40 18.14 -18.98
C TRP A 484 -13.56 17.79 -19.91
N LYS A 485 -14.46 16.95 -19.40
CA LYS A 485 -15.65 16.50 -20.10
C LYS A 485 -16.83 16.52 -19.13
N GLY A 486 -17.93 17.16 -19.54
CA GLY A 486 -19.06 17.34 -18.63
C GLY A 486 -18.64 18.21 -17.44
N GLU A 487 -18.69 17.64 -16.23
CA GLU A 487 -18.38 18.31 -14.96
C GLU A 487 -17.08 17.79 -14.30
N GLU A 488 -16.29 16.99 -15.03
CA GLU A 488 -15.10 16.32 -14.48
C GLU A 488 -13.85 16.60 -15.31
N VAL A 489 -12.70 16.66 -14.64
CA VAL A 489 -11.38 16.68 -15.30
C VAL A 489 -11.08 15.27 -15.80
N ASP A 490 -11.11 15.08 -17.12
CA ASP A 490 -10.91 13.79 -17.77
C ASP A 490 -9.42 13.40 -17.69
N GLY A 491 -8.54 14.26 -18.18
CA GLY A 491 -7.09 14.05 -18.18
C GLY A 491 -6.33 15.27 -17.67
N GLN A 492 -5.37 15.07 -16.77
CA GLN A 492 -4.34 16.03 -16.37
C GLN A 492 -3.32 15.27 -15.51
N HIS A 493 -2.10 15.11 -16.02
CA HIS A 493 -1.10 14.21 -15.44
C HIS A 493 0.33 14.79 -15.49
N ASN A 494 0.45 16.12 -15.47
CA ASN A 494 1.74 16.82 -15.44
C ASN A 494 1.85 17.74 -14.22
N TRP A 495 2.86 17.51 -13.39
CA TRP A 495 3.02 18.25 -12.14
C TRP A 495 3.31 19.75 -12.35
N VAL A 496 4.02 20.12 -13.41
CA VAL A 496 4.30 21.54 -13.71
C VAL A 496 3.01 22.27 -14.03
N ARG A 497 2.15 21.69 -14.87
CA ARG A 497 0.82 22.25 -15.17
C ARG A 497 -0.03 22.37 -13.91
N TYR A 498 -0.07 21.32 -13.09
CA TYR A 498 -0.80 21.31 -11.84
C TYR A 498 -0.33 22.44 -10.93
N TYR A 499 0.98 22.52 -10.67
CA TYR A 499 1.60 23.53 -9.83
C TYR A 499 1.25 24.95 -10.28
N LEU A 500 1.35 25.25 -11.58
CA LEU A 500 1.03 26.59 -12.09
C LEU A 500 -0.44 26.95 -11.93
N LEU A 501 -1.34 25.98 -12.07
CA LEU A 501 -2.77 26.17 -11.87
C LEU A 501 -3.12 26.33 -10.39
N GLU A 502 -2.50 25.54 -9.51
CA GLU A 502 -2.66 25.64 -8.05
C GLU A 502 -2.13 26.99 -7.53
N LYS A 503 -0.94 27.39 -7.97
CA LYS A 503 -0.36 28.72 -7.68
C LYS A 503 -1.25 29.86 -8.16
N ALA A 504 -1.97 29.68 -9.27
CA ALA A 504 -2.92 30.65 -9.81
C ALA A 504 -4.30 30.60 -9.12
N GLY A 505 -4.49 29.77 -8.09
CA GLY A 505 -5.77 29.60 -7.38
C GLY A 505 -6.86 28.92 -8.21
N LYS A 506 -6.48 28.24 -9.30
CA LYS A 506 -7.41 27.50 -10.17
C LYS A 506 -7.58 26.05 -9.75
N ILE A 507 -6.62 25.48 -9.02
CA ILE A 507 -6.74 24.15 -8.45
C ILE A 507 -6.96 24.25 -6.95
N ASN A 508 -7.90 23.46 -6.45
CA ASN A 508 -8.08 23.18 -5.03
C ASN A 508 -7.79 21.70 -4.77
N TYR A 509 -6.71 21.42 -4.05
CA TYR A 509 -6.33 20.06 -3.65
C TYR A 509 -7.25 19.57 -2.52
N HIS A 510 -7.81 18.36 -2.67
CA HIS A 510 -8.76 17.82 -1.68
C HIS A 510 -8.12 16.79 -0.74
N GLY A 511 -6.97 16.21 -1.08
CA GLY A 511 -6.33 15.14 -0.33
C GLY A 511 -5.95 13.92 -1.16
N TYR A 512 -5.17 13.01 -0.57
CA TYR A 512 -4.60 11.85 -1.26
C TYR A 512 -5.38 10.56 -1.00
N PHE A 513 -5.26 9.60 -1.91
CA PHE A 513 -5.63 8.20 -1.73
C PHE A 513 -4.40 7.35 -1.37
N SER A 514 -3.32 7.56 -2.12
CA SER A 514 -2.01 6.93 -1.96
C SER A 514 -0.91 7.85 -2.48
N HIS A 515 0.32 7.68 -2.01
CA HIS A 515 1.50 8.32 -2.57
C HIS A 515 2.76 7.54 -2.18
N GLU A 516 3.79 7.64 -3.02
CA GLU A 516 5.11 7.03 -2.77
C GLU A 516 6.17 8.12 -2.75
N ASN A 517 6.60 8.45 -1.53
CA ASN A 517 7.49 9.58 -1.25
C ASN A 517 6.94 10.87 -1.92
N ASP A 518 7.83 11.69 -2.49
CA ASP A 518 7.49 12.90 -3.26
C ASP A 518 7.73 12.69 -4.78
N LEU A 519 7.68 11.43 -5.23
CA LEU A 519 7.89 11.06 -6.64
C LEU A 519 6.56 10.84 -7.37
N ILE A 520 5.52 10.36 -6.68
CA ILE A 520 4.24 10.03 -7.30
C ILE A 520 3.14 10.00 -6.24
N GLY A 521 1.91 10.31 -6.65
CA GLY A 521 0.74 10.05 -5.82
C GLY A 521 -0.55 10.02 -6.61
N THR A 522 -1.58 9.45 -5.97
CA THR A 522 -2.96 9.36 -6.44
C THR A 522 -3.84 10.15 -5.49
N PHE A 523 -4.52 11.18 -5.99
CA PHE A 523 -5.23 12.16 -5.16
C PHE A 523 -6.45 12.77 -5.88
N GLN A 524 -7.23 13.53 -5.11
CA GLN A 524 -8.42 14.24 -5.56
C GLN A 524 -8.16 15.75 -5.55
N TYR A 525 -8.71 16.45 -6.53
CA TYR A 525 -8.71 17.91 -6.57
C TYR A 525 -9.82 18.43 -7.49
N SER A 526 -10.12 19.71 -7.39
CA SER A 526 -10.91 20.41 -8.41
C SER A 526 -10.05 21.38 -9.20
N TRP A 527 -10.32 21.50 -10.50
CA TRP A 527 -9.77 22.54 -11.37
C TRP A 527 -10.92 23.46 -11.81
N ASN A 528 -10.95 24.68 -11.28
CA ASN A 528 -12.11 25.55 -11.28
C ASN A 528 -13.32 24.81 -10.67
N SER A 529 -14.39 24.62 -11.43
CA SER A 529 -15.59 23.88 -11.00
C SER A 529 -15.56 22.38 -11.36
N TYR A 530 -14.50 21.88 -12.00
CA TYR A 530 -14.44 20.51 -12.49
C TYR A 530 -13.71 19.61 -11.50
N LEU A 531 -14.35 18.54 -11.04
CA LEU A 531 -13.75 17.60 -10.09
C LEU A 531 -12.88 16.57 -10.83
N LYS A 532 -11.64 16.37 -10.38
CA LYS A 532 -10.89 15.15 -10.66
C LYS A 532 -11.01 14.24 -9.45
N LYS A 533 -11.90 13.25 -9.53
CA LYS A 533 -12.16 12.34 -8.41
C LYS A 533 -10.92 11.56 -8.01
N GLU A 534 -10.18 11.09 -9.01
CA GLU A 534 -8.93 10.36 -8.85
C GLU A 534 -7.99 10.70 -10.02
N GLY A 535 -6.75 10.99 -9.69
CA GLY A 535 -5.71 11.34 -10.64
C GLY A 535 -4.35 11.33 -9.99
N GLY A 536 -3.32 11.15 -10.80
CA GLY A 536 -1.95 11.11 -10.32
C GLY A 536 -0.96 11.46 -11.41
N PHE A 537 0.25 11.81 -11.00
CA PHE A 537 1.34 12.14 -11.90
C PHE A 537 2.69 11.94 -11.21
N PHE A 538 3.75 11.86 -12.01
CA PHE A 538 5.10 12.01 -11.49
C PHE A 538 5.29 13.40 -10.91
N ILE A 539 6.04 13.48 -9.82
CA ILE A 539 6.50 14.69 -9.17
C ILE A 539 8.03 14.64 -9.14
N SER A 540 8.68 15.80 -9.19
CA SER A 540 10.15 15.94 -9.19
C SER A 540 10.87 15.45 -10.45
N THR A 541 10.16 14.94 -11.46
CA THR A 541 10.70 14.57 -12.78
C THR A 541 10.85 15.78 -13.71
N SER A 542 11.68 15.65 -14.75
CA SER A 542 11.75 16.63 -15.84
C SER A 542 10.66 16.39 -16.90
N PRO A 543 10.28 17.42 -17.68
CA PRO A 543 9.41 17.24 -18.84
C PRO A 543 9.98 16.25 -19.86
N ALA A 544 11.32 16.12 -19.92
CA ALA A 544 11.98 15.15 -20.79
C ALA A 544 11.73 13.72 -20.31
N PHE A 545 11.89 13.45 -19.02
CA PHE A 545 11.65 12.14 -18.43
C PHE A 545 10.19 11.71 -18.58
N ASP A 546 9.25 12.58 -18.24
CA ASP A 546 7.80 12.31 -18.36
C ASP A 546 7.44 11.94 -19.80
N LEU A 547 7.83 12.76 -20.79
CA LEU A 547 7.45 12.49 -22.18
C LEU A 547 8.14 11.23 -22.71
N ALA A 548 9.42 11.04 -22.39
CA ALA A 548 10.20 9.89 -22.84
C ALA A 548 9.62 8.57 -22.31
N VAL A 549 9.31 8.49 -21.01
CA VAL A 549 8.81 7.26 -20.40
C VAL A 549 7.38 6.95 -20.85
N LEU A 550 6.49 7.95 -20.91
CA LEU A 550 5.12 7.74 -21.36
C LEU A 550 5.05 7.38 -22.85
N THR A 551 5.89 7.98 -23.69
CA THR A 551 6.02 7.58 -25.12
C THR A 551 6.52 6.15 -25.23
N THR A 552 7.51 5.77 -24.43
CA THR A 552 8.04 4.40 -24.42
C THR A 552 6.97 3.40 -24.03
N CYS A 553 6.24 3.70 -22.94
CA CYS A 553 5.17 2.84 -22.44
C CYS A 553 4.06 2.65 -23.47
N VAL A 554 3.54 3.71 -24.10
CA VAL A 554 2.41 3.53 -25.03
C VAL A 554 2.80 2.85 -26.34
N LEU A 555 4.06 2.96 -26.77
CA LEU A 555 4.52 2.32 -28.00
C LEU A 555 4.92 0.86 -27.79
N ALA A 556 5.65 0.56 -26.72
CA ALA A 556 6.21 -0.78 -26.47
C ALA A 556 5.40 -1.62 -25.45
N HIS A 557 4.59 -0.97 -24.60
CA HIS A 557 3.95 -1.57 -23.42
C HIS A 557 2.53 -1.04 -23.18
N SER A 558 1.74 -0.84 -24.24
CA SER A 558 0.38 -0.29 -24.11
C SER A 558 -0.56 -1.25 -23.38
N GLY A 559 -1.45 -0.71 -22.55
CA GLY A 559 -2.45 -1.46 -21.80
C GLY A 559 -2.62 -0.92 -20.38
N GLY A 560 -3.63 -1.44 -19.69
CA GLY A 560 -3.87 -1.17 -18.28
C GLY A 560 -2.75 -1.78 -17.44
N ASN A 561 -2.04 -0.93 -16.71
CA ASN A 561 -0.92 -1.30 -15.86
C ASN A 561 0.17 -2.13 -16.58
N ALA A 562 0.31 -1.96 -17.89
CA ALA A 562 1.14 -2.82 -18.73
C ALA A 562 2.63 -2.43 -18.70
N CYS A 563 2.94 -1.14 -18.55
CA CYS A 563 4.30 -0.65 -18.46
C CYS A 563 4.70 -0.52 -16.99
N LYS A 564 5.64 -1.34 -16.53
CA LYS A 564 6.05 -1.42 -15.12
C LYS A 564 7.53 -1.13 -15.05
N PHE A 565 8.00 -0.39 -14.05
CA PHE A 565 9.41 -0.13 -13.81
C PHE A 565 9.60 0.48 -12.43
N ASN A 566 10.84 0.60 -11.97
CA ASN A 566 11.20 1.30 -10.77
C ASN A 566 11.84 2.62 -11.14
N VAL A 567 11.60 3.62 -10.32
CA VAL A 567 12.33 4.88 -10.34
C VAL A 567 12.79 5.18 -8.93
N ASN A 568 14.10 5.23 -8.72
CA ASN A 568 14.70 5.55 -7.41
C ASN A 568 14.16 4.67 -6.26
N GLY A 569 13.95 3.38 -6.55
CA GLY A 569 13.40 2.40 -5.59
C GLY A 569 11.88 2.40 -5.44
N ASN A 570 11.16 3.33 -6.09
CA ASN A 570 9.69 3.38 -6.11
C ASN A 570 9.14 2.54 -7.27
N TYR A 571 8.07 1.78 -7.03
CA TYR A 571 7.39 1.00 -8.04
C TYR A 571 6.51 1.94 -8.82
N ILE A 572 6.64 1.91 -10.13
CA ILE A 572 5.81 2.72 -10.99
C ILE A 572 5.15 1.80 -11.98
N VAL A 573 3.84 2.01 -12.10
CA VAL A 573 3.02 1.42 -13.13
C VAL A 573 2.52 2.54 -14.02
N VAL A 574 2.65 2.39 -15.33
CA VAL A 574 2.08 3.31 -16.31
C VAL A 574 0.97 2.59 -17.05
N THR A 575 -0.26 3.11 -16.88
CA THR A 575 -1.37 2.78 -17.76
C THR A 575 -1.29 3.69 -18.98
N SER A 576 -1.30 3.10 -20.17
CA SER A 576 -1.33 3.89 -21.40
C SER A 576 -2.08 3.19 -22.52
N TYR A 577 -2.87 3.95 -23.28
CA TYR A 577 -3.64 3.42 -24.40
C TYR A 577 -3.48 4.32 -25.61
N HIS A 578 -3.47 3.72 -26.79
CA HIS A 578 -3.59 4.43 -28.05
C HIS A 578 -4.98 4.21 -28.65
N GLN A 579 -5.32 5.04 -29.64
CA GLN A 579 -6.54 4.92 -30.42
C GLN A 579 -6.32 5.39 -31.86
N SER A 580 -7.26 5.10 -32.73
CA SER A 580 -7.23 5.62 -34.10
C SER A 580 -7.64 7.10 -34.14
N CYS A 581 -6.96 7.85 -34.99
CA CYS A 581 -7.23 9.26 -35.27
C CYS A 581 -6.94 9.57 -36.75
N GLY A 582 -7.27 10.79 -37.20
CA GLY A 582 -7.02 11.20 -38.60
C GLY A 582 -5.55 11.16 -39.01
N ALA A 583 -4.62 11.16 -38.05
CA ALA A 583 -3.18 11.06 -38.27
C ALA A 583 -2.63 9.62 -38.16
N GLY A 584 -3.50 8.61 -38.02
CA GLY A 584 -3.13 7.21 -37.81
C GLY A 584 -3.42 6.75 -36.38
N THR A 585 -2.36 6.59 -35.58
CA THR A 585 -2.45 6.17 -34.17
C THR A 585 -2.09 7.33 -33.25
N CYS A 586 -2.99 7.66 -32.32
CA CYS A 586 -2.84 8.71 -31.33
C CYS A 586 -2.86 8.15 -29.91
N LEU A 587 -2.18 8.83 -28.99
CA LEU A 587 -2.27 8.57 -27.56
C LEU A 587 -3.66 8.94 -27.06
N SER A 588 -4.35 7.97 -26.47
CA SER A 588 -5.62 8.20 -25.77
C SER A 588 -5.33 8.71 -24.36
N THR A 589 -4.61 7.94 -23.56
CA THR A 589 -4.25 8.32 -22.20
C THR A 589 -2.90 7.71 -21.84
N ALA A 590 -2.16 8.37 -20.97
CA ALA A 590 -0.98 7.82 -20.33
C ALA A 590 -0.79 8.50 -18.97
N TYR A 591 -0.73 7.71 -17.91
CA TYR A 591 -0.49 8.21 -16.57
C TYR A 591 0.22 7.18 -15.70
N PRO A 592 1.10 7.63 -14.79
CA PRO A 592 1.71 6.76 -13.81
C PRO A 592 0.81 6.60 -12.57
N SER A 593 0.91 5.45 -11.90
CA SER A 593 0.35 5.14 -10.59
C SER A 593 1.38 4.39 -9.72
N ASP A 594 1.16 4.44 -8.41
CA ASP A 594 1.91 3.71 -7.38
C ASP A 594 1.37 2.30 -7.10
N HIS A 595 0.36 1.84 -7.86
CA HIS A 595 -0.32 0.56 -7.69
C HIS A 595 -0.86 -0.04 -9.00
#